data_AF-A8MDX3-F1
#
_entry.id   AF-A8MDX3-F1
#
_cell.length_a   1.000
_cell.length_b   1.000
_cell.length_c   1.000
_cell.angle_alpha   90.00
_cell.angle_beta   90.00
_cell.angle_gamma   90.00
#
_symmetry.space_group_name_H-M   'P 1'
#
loop_
_entity.id
_entity.type
_entity.pdbx_description
1 polymer ?
#
loop_
_entity_poly.entity_id
_entity_poly.type
_entity_poly.pdbx_seq_one_letter_code
_entity_poly.pdbx_strand_id
1 'polypeptide(L)'
;MPLGRRGVNYERELANWLWSLGFAVIRAPASGGGVRRRFAPDLVAMFKGRVIILEVKYRGKPTPVSIRCDKVNRLIEFAGRAGGEAYVVVKYAREPWRIMPIKPCNGDAAITYTTSEIKEASRLEDLVRSIININLINLL
;
A
#
# COMPACT_ATOMS: atom_id res chain seq x y z
N MET A 1 9.50 -22.25 7.91
CA MET A 1 8.14 -21.72 7.64
C MET A 1 8.12 -20.98 6.30
N PRO A 2 7.19 -21.29 5.38
CA PRO A 2 7.18 -20.71 4.03
C PRO A 2 6.94 -19.20 4.08
N LEU A 3 7.62 -18.46 3.19
CA LEU A 3 7.60 -17.00 3.09
C LEU A 3 6.18 -16.41 2.91
N GLY A 4 5.25 -17.17 2.32
CA GLY A 4 3.87 -16.72 2.03
C GLY A 4 2.98 -16.48 3.26
N ARG A 5 3.11 -17.26 4.34
CA ARG A 5 2.29 -17.07 5.56
C ARG A 5 2.61 -15.76 6.29
N ARG A 6 3.87 -15.30 6.19
CA ARG A 6 4.31 -14.05 6.83
C ARG A 6 3.76 -12.81 6.13
N GLY A 7 3.80 -12.77 4.79
CA GLY A 7 3.26 -11.63 4.02
C GLY A 7 1.77 -11.38 4.30
N VAL A 8 0.95 -12.44 4.26
CA VAL A 8 -0.49 -12.37 4.56
C VAL A 8 -0.75 -11.88 5.98
N ASN A 9 0.10 -12.23 6.95
CA ASN A 9 -0.03 -11.74 8.32
C ASN A 9 0.25 -10.23 8.40
N TYR A 10 1.30 -9.72 7.75
CA TYR A 10 1.62 -8.28 7.79
C TYR A 10 0.58 -7.42 7.07
N GLU A 11 0.00 -7.89 5.96
CA GLU A 11 -1.15 -7.24 5.36
C GLU A 11 -2.36 -7.19 6.31
N ARG A 12 -2.53 -8.21 7.17
CA ARG A 12 -3.68 -8.31 8.08
C ARG A 12 -3.48 -7.38 9.26
N GLU A 13 -2.27 -7.37 9.81
CA GLU A 13 -1.84 -6.45 10.86
C GLU A 13 -2.02 -5.00 10.39
N LEU A 14 -1.57 -4.67 9.18
CA LEU A 14 -1.73 -3.33 8.62
C LEU A 14 -3.21 -2.98 8.44
N ALA A 15 -4.03 -3.89 7.92
CA ALA A 15 -5.46 -3.67 7.76
C ALA A 15 -6.17 -3.46 9.10
N ASN A 16 -5.88 -4.28 10.10
CA ASN A 16 -6.45 -4.17 11.44
C ASN A 16 -6.03 -2.87 12.13
N TRP A 17 -4.78 -2.45 11.96
CA TRP A 17 -4.30 -1.18 12.50
C TRP A 17 -5.03 0.01 11.88
N LEU A 18 -5.13 0.09 10.55
CA LEU A 18 -5.91 1.14 9.86
C LEU A 18 -7.38 1.13 10.30
N TRP A 19 -8.00 -0.05 10.39
CA TRP A 19 -9.38 -0.22 10.88
C TRP A 19 -9.55 0.34 12.29
N SER A 20 -8.62 0.04 13.20
CA SER A 20 -8.66 0.54 14.58
C SER A 20 -8.58 2.06 14.68
N LEU A 21 -8.05 2.73 13.65
CA LEU A 21 -7.98 4.18 13.51
C LEU A 21 -9.22 4.80 12.82
N GLY A 22 -10.25 4.00 12.53
CA GLY A 22 -11.50 4.46 11.93
C GLY A 22 -11.53 4.48 10.41
N PHE A 23 -10.53 3.89 9.74
CA PHE A 23 -10.59 3.68 8.29
C PHE A 23 -11.54 2.51 7.98
N ALA A 24 -12.32 2.61 6.90
CA ALA A 24 -12.91 1.45 6.26
C ALA A 24 -11.84 0.76 5.42
N VAL A 25 -11.61 -0.53 5.64
CA VAL A 25 -10.49 -1.27 5.02
C VAL A 25 -10.98 -2.54 4.33
N ILE A 26 -10.54 -2.75 3.09
CA ILE A 26 -10.76 -3.97 2.32
C ILE A 26 -9.40 -4.55 1.92
N ARG A 27 -9.27 -5.87 2.03
CA ARG A 27 -8.11 -6.62 1.51
C ARG A 27 -8.50 -7.42 0.29
N ALA A 28 -7.59 -7.55 -0.69
CA ALA A 28 -7.81 -8.52 -1.76
C ALA A 28 -7.87 -9.96 -1.23
N PRO A 29 -8.70 -10.82 -1.85
CA PRO A 29 -8.74 -12.24 -1.55
C PRO A 29 -7.42 -12.91 -1.96
N ALA A 30 -6.97 -13.90 -1.17
CA ALA A 30 -5.69 -14.57 -1.38
C ALA A 30 -5.65 -15.52 -2.61
N SER A 31 -6.79 -15.91 -3.18
CA SER A 31 -6.89 -16.86 -4.30
C SER A 31 -7.32 -16.18 -5.61
N GLY A 32 -6.50 -16.35 -6.65
CA GLY A 32 -6.61 -15.69 -7.95
C GLY A 32 -7.79 -16.08 -8.85
N GLY A 33 -8.74 -16.88 -8.36
CA GLY A 33 -9.88 -17.35 -9.16
C GLY A 33 -10.76 -16.22 -9.69
N GLY A 34 -10.95 -15.15 -8.90
CA GLY A 34 -11.67 -13.93 -9.30
C GLY A 34 -10.79 -12.81 -9.86
N VAL A 35 -9.47 -12.90 -9.70
CA VAL A 35 -8.48 -11.85 -10.09
C VAL A 35 -8.21 -11.85 -11.60
N ARG A 36 -8.70 -12.87 -12.33
CA ARG A 36 -8.58 -12.93 -13.80
C ARG A 36 -9.47 -11.94 -14.55
N ARG A 37 -10.56 -11.45 -13.95
CA ARG A 37 -11.50 -10.50 -14.62
C ARG A 37 -11.30 -9.03 -14.21
N ARG A 38 -10.69 -8.76 -13.06
CA ARG A 38 -10.47 -7.40 -12.55
C ARG A 38 -9.23 -7.33 -11.69
N PHE A 39 -8.58 -6.17 -11.68
CA PHE A 39 -7.46 -5.89 -10.79
C PHE A 39 -7.91 -5.80 -9.34
N ALA A 40 -7.07 -6.27 -8.42
CA ALA A 40 -7.27 -6.09 -6.98
C ALA A 40 -5.93 -5.68 -6.35
N PRO A 41 -5.86 -4.52 -5.68
CA PRO A 41 -4.69 -4.13 -4.89
C PRO A 41 -4.61 -4.94 -3.60
N ASP A 42 -3.47 -4.93 -2.91
CA ASP A 42 -3.33 -5.71 -1.67
C ASP A 42 -4.31 -5.20 -0.59
N LEU A 43 -4.34 -3.88 -0.36
CA LEU A 43 -5.30 -3.21 0.51
C LEU A 43 -5.92 -1.96 -0.16
N VAL A 44 -7.17 -1.69 0.19
CA VAL A 44 -7.85 -0.41 -0.01
C VAL A 44 -8.25 0.11 1.37
N ALA A 45 -7.87 1.34 1.70
CA ALA A 45 -8.28 2.00 2.94
C ALA A 45 -8.93 3.34 2.63
N MET A 46 -10.03 3.64 3.34
CA MET A 46 -10.87 4.80 3.08
C MET A 46 -11.19 5.50 4.39
N PHE A 47 -11.09 6.83 4.41
CA PHE A 47 -11.42 7.64 5.59
C PHE A 47 -12.03 8.96 5.14
N LYS A 48 -13.33 9.13 5.42
CA LYS A 48 -14.09 10.37 5.15
C LYS A 48 -13.83 10.94 3.75
N GLY A 49 -14.02 10.12 2.72
CA GLY A 49 -13.83 10.50 1.31
C GLY A 49 -12.39 10.43 0.79
N ARG A 50 -11.38 10.29 1.66
CA ARG A 50 -9.99 9.99 1.23
C ARG A 50 -9.85 8.49 0.98
N VAL A 51 -9.31 8.12 -0.18
CA VAL A 51 -9.09 6.72 -0.59
C VAL A 51 -7.61 6.51 -0.88
N ILE A 52 -7.00 5.52 -0.21
CA ILE A 52 -5.62 5.10 -0.47
C ILE A 52 -5.58 3.64 -0.88
N ILE A 53 -4.85 3.37 -1.97
CA ILE A 53 -4.67 2.06 -2.58
C ILE A 53 -3.24 1.59 -2.30
N LEU A 54 -3.08 0.46 -1.65
CA LEU A 54 -1.78 0.05 -1.10
C LEU A 54 -1.32 -1.27 -1.73
N GLU A 55 -0.11 -1.25 -2.28
CA GLU A 55 0.72 -2.43 -2.54
C GLU A 55 1.62 -2.66 -1.33
N VAL A 56 1.53 -3.81 -0.67
CA VAL A 56 2.19 -4.07 0.61
C VAL A 56 3.37 -5.02 0.41
N LYS A 57 4.53 -4.65 0.96
CA LYS A 57 5.75 -5.46 0.90
C LYS A 57 6.37 -5.56 2.28
N TYR A 58 6.52 -6.79 2.75
CA TYR A 58 7.36 -7.10 3.90
C TYR A 58 8.68 -7.71 3.46
N ARG A 59 9.77 -7.36 4.15
CA ARG A 59 11.09 -7.96 4.00
C ARG A 59 11.71 -8.17 5.37
N GLY A 60 12.26 -9.37 5.60
CA GLY A 60 12.94 -9.69 6.85
C GLY A 60 14.26 -8.91 7.07
N LYS A 61 14.84 -8.39 6.00
CA LYS A 61 16.08 -7.60 5.99
C LYS A 61 15.96 -6.47 4.96
N PRO A 62 16.68 -5.34 5.13
CA PRO A 62 16.72 -4.27 4.14
C PRO A 62 17.23 -4.77 2.78
N THR A 63 16.33 -4.83 1.80
CA THR A 63 16.60 -5.29 0.43
C THR A 63 15.74 -4.49 -0.54
N PRO A 64 16.21 -4.19 -1.76
CA PRO A 64 15.43 -3.46 -2.74
C PRO A 64 14.06 -4.12 -3.01
N VAL A 65 13.08 -3.30 -3.35
CA VAL A 65 11.72 -3.73 -3.65
C VAL A 65 11.39 -3.36 -5.08
N SER A 66 11.13 -4.38 -5.90
CA SER A 66 10.71 -4.20 -7.29
C SER A 66 9.23 -4.54 -7.48
N ILE A 67 8.56 -3.75 -8.32
CA ILE A 67 7.17 -3.96 -8.72
C ILE A 67 7.11 -3.85 -10.24
N ARG A 68 6.51 -4.85 -10.89
CA ARG A 68 6.37 -4.84 -12.35
C ARG A 68 5.52 -3.65 -12.80
N CYS A 69 5.90 -3.07 -13.94
CA CYS A 69 5.26 -1.86 -14.44
C CYS A 69 3.77 -2.06 -14.77
N ASP A 70 3.39 -3.24 -15.26
CA ASP A 70 1.99 -3.60 -15.49
C ASP A 70 1.15 -3.52 -14.19
N LYS A 71 1.70 -3.98 -13.05
CA LYS A 71 1.03 -3.90 -11.76
C LYS A 71 0.93 -2.45 -11.28
N VAL A 72 1.99 -1.67 -11.44
CA VAL A 72 2.03 -0.23 -11.13
C VAL A 72 0.93 0.53 -11.85
N ASN A 73 0.84 0.36 -13.17
CA ASN A 73 -0.15 1.07 -13.97
C ASN A 73 -1.59 0.64 -13.61
N ARG A 74 -1.81 -0.63 -13.26
CA ARG A 74 -3.12 -1.10 -12.76
C ARG A 74 -3.47 -0.57 -11.37
N LEU A 75 -2.49 -0.36 -10.48
CA LEU A 75 -2.69 0.31 -9.19
C LEU A 75 -3.12 1.77 -9.39
N ILE A 76 -2.45 2.49 -10.28
CA ILE A 76 -2.80 3.87 -10.65
C ILE A 76 -4.19 3.92 -11.27
N GLU A 77 -4.51 3.02 -12.20
CA GLU A 77 -5.84 2.95 -12.81
C GLU A 77 -6.94 2.71 -11.76
N PHE A 78 -6.70 1.75 -10.84
CA PHE A 78 -7.64 1.47 -9.75
C PHE A 78 -7.85 2.69 -8.85
N ALA A 79 -6.76 3.37 -8.47
CA ALA A 79 -6.82 4.59 -7.67
C ALA A 79 -7.57 5.71 -8.39
N GLY A 80 -7.30 5.92 -9.68
CA GLY A 80 -8.01 6.91 -10.50
C GLY A 80 -9.52 6.62 -10.58
N ARG A 81 -9.93 5.37 -10.78
CA ARG A 81 -11.34 4.96 -10.76
C ARG A 81 -12.00 5.20 -9.40
N ALA A 82 -11.25 5.07 -8.32
CA ALA A 82 -11.74 5.26 -6.95
C ALA A 82 -11.68 6.72 -6.46
N GLY A 83 -11.13 7.65 -7.25
CA GLY A 83 -10.86 9.02 -6.80
C GLY A 83 -9.79 9.08 -5.68
N GLY A 84 -8.86 8.13 -5.68
CA GLY A 84 -7.85 7.95 -4.63
C GLY A 84 -6.42 8.02 -5.14
N GLU A 85 -5.50 7.67 -4.25
CA GLU A 85 -4.06 7.72 -4.46
C GLU A 85 -3.42 6.34 -4.26
N ALA A 86 -2.46 5.97 -5.11
CA ALA A 86 -1.79 4.68 -5.07
C ALA A 86 -0.40 4.76 -4.45
N TYR A 87 -0.09 3.81 -3.57
CA TYR A 87 1.16 3.79 -2.80
C TYR A 87 1.77 2.40 -2.72
N VAL A 88 3.10 2.37 -2.61
CA VAL A 88 3.84 1.20 -2.14
C VAL A 88 4.13 1.39 -0.66
N VAL A 89 3.80 0.38 0.13
CA VAL A 89 4.10 0.37 1.57
C VAL A 89 5.07 -0.76 1.87
N VAL A 90 6.22 -0.41 2.44
CA VAL A 90 7.29 -1.37 2.75
C VAL A 90 7.52 -1.43 4.25
N LYS A 91 7.66 -2.64 4.80
CA LYS A 91 8.16 -2.88 6.16
C LYS A 91 9.37 -3.79 6.14
N TYR A 92 10.48 -3.27 6.65
CA TYR A 92 11.59 -4.11 7.10
C TYR A 92 11.33 -4.61 8.52
N ALA A 93 11.84 -5.80 8.86
CA ALA A 93 11.69 -6.35 10.20
C ALA A 93 12.22 -5.36 11.25
N ARG A 94 11.41 -5.11 12.30
CA ARG A 94 11.71 -4.18 13.41
C ARG A 94 11.85 -2.70 13.00
N GLU A 95 11.57 -2.34 11.76
CA GLU A 95 11.54 -0.96 11.28
C GLU A 95 10.08 -0.46 11.12
N PRO A 96 9.84 0.86 11.15
CA PRO A 96 8.52 1.43 10.87
C PRO A 96 8.07 1.14 9.43
N TRP A 97 6.77 1.31 9.17
CA TRP A 97 6.26 1.25 7.80
C TRP A 97 6.71 2.49 7.02
N ARG A 98 7.15 2.28 5.79
CA ARG A 98 7.56 3.32 4.86
C ARG A 98 6.58 3.36 3.69
N ILE A 99 6.25 4.55 3.22
CA ILE A 99 5.28 4.75 2.16
C ILE A 99 5.86 5.62 1.04
N MET A 100 5.66 5.20 -0.20
CA MET A 100 6.08 5.92 -1.39
C MET A 100 4.90 6.05 -2.36
N PRO A 101 4.62 7.26 -2.89
CA PRO A 101 3.64 7.41 -3.96
C PRO A 101 4.11 6.66 -5.20
N ILE A 102 3.17 6.03 -5.88
CA ILE A 102 3.43 5.34 -7.14
C ILE A 102 3.42 6.38 -8.28
N LYS A 103 4.42 6.29 -9.15
CA LYS A 103 4.48 7.06 -10.40
C LYS A 103 4.28 6.12 -11.59
N PRO A 104 3.65 6.58 -12.68
CA PRO A 104 3.50 5.79 -13.88
C PRO A 104 4.88 5.43 -14.45
N CYS A 105 4.93 4.28 -15.10
CA CYS A 105 6.13 3.77 -15.78
C CYS A 105 5.75 3.29 -17.17
N ASN A 106 6.76 3.23 -18.05
CA ASN A 106 6.62 2.77 -19.43
C ASN A 106 7.44 1.51 -19.67
N GLY A 107 6.98 0.68 -20.60
CA GLY A 107 7.63 -0.58 -20.97
C GLY A 107 7.45 -1.71 -19.94
N ASP A 108 8.24 -2.77 -20.09
CA ASP A 108 8.10 -4.00 -19.30
C ASP A 108 8.99 -4.03 -18.04
N ALA A 109 9.87 -3.04 -17.87
CA ALA A 109 10.81 -2.99 -16.76
C ALA A 109 10.11 -2.72 -15.42
N ALA A 110 10.50 -3.45 -14.37
CA ALA A 110 9.98 -3.18 -13.03
C ALA A 110 10.50 -1.85 -12.49
N ILE A 111 9.65 -1.09 -11.79
CA ILE A 111 10.12 -0.02 -10.92
C ILE A 111 10.82 -0.65 -9.73
N THR A 112 11.96 -0.13 -9.32
CA THR A 112 12.73 -0.64 -8.19
C THR A 112 13.03 0.49 -7.22
N TYR A 113 12.63 0.30 -5.97
CA TYR A 113 12.98 1.16 -4.86
C TYR A 113 14.19 0.56 -4.15
N THR A 114 15.28 1.31 -4.12
CA THR A 114 16.51 0.97 -3.39
C THR A 114 16.27 0.99 -1.89
N THR A 115 17.19 0.38 -1.13
CA THR A 115 17.10 0.37 0.33
C THR A 115 17.19 1.76 0.95
N SER A 116 17.98 2.67 0.36
CA SER A 116 18.11 4.06 0.81
C SER A 116 16.81 4.82 0.56
N GLU A 117 16.27 4.76 -0.66
CA GLU A 117 14.99 5.41 -0.99
C GLU A 117 13.86 4.97 -0.05
N ILE A 118 13.78 3.68 0.26
CA ILE A 118 12.77 3.15 1.19
C ILE A 118 12.99 3.67 2.61
N LYS A 119 14.25 3.74 3.09
CA LYS A 119 14.56 4.21 4.45
C LYS A 119 14.33 5.71 4.63
N GLU A 120 14.54 6.48 3.58
CA GLU A 120 14.36 7.94 3.54
C GLU A 120 12.91 8.35 3.26
N ALA A 121 12.10 7.45 2.69
CA ALA A 121 10.68 7.69 2.44
C ALA A 121 9.89 8.04 3.71
N SER A 122 8.77 8.75 3.51
CA SER A 122 7.84 9.10 4.58
C SER A 122 7.38 7.88 5.36
N ARG A 123 7.09 8.07 6.66
CA ARG A 123 6.46 7.01 7.45
C ARG A 123 4.99 6.93 7.09
N LEU A 124 4.43 5.71 7.08
CA LEU A 124 3.00 5.52 6.83
C LEU A 124 2.16 6.22 7.89
N GLU A 125 2.62 6.18 9.14
CA GLU A 125 1.97 6.80 10.29
C GLU A 125 1.78 8.31 10.09
N ASP A 126 2.72 8.99 9.43
CA ASP A 126 2.65 10.43 9.18
C ASP A 126 1.55 10.77 8.16
N LEU A 127 1.43 9.98 7.08
CA LEU A 127 0.33 10.14 6.12
C LEU A 127 -1.03 9.84 6.77
N VAL A 128 -1.12 8.75 7.55
CA VAL A 128 -2.37 8.37 8.22
C VAL A 128 -2.82 9.47 9.18
N ARG A 129 -1.89 10.04 9.96
CA ARG A 129 -2.17 11.20 10.83
C ARG A 129 -2.63 12.42 10.02
N SER A 130 -2.00 12.71 8.89
CA SER A 130 -2.41 13.85 8.06
C SER A 130 -3.81 13.67 7.50
N ILE A 131 -4.18 12.46 7.04
CA ILE A 131 -5.53 12.14 6.56
C ILE A 131 -6.57 12.34 7.66
N ILE A 132 -6.28 11.89 8.89
CA ILE A 132 -7.19 12.06 10.03
C ILE A 132 -7.32 13.55 10.40
N ASN A 133 -6.21 14.29 10.48
CA ASN A 133 -6.17 15.68 10.92
C ASN A 133 -6.80 16.65 9.91
N ILE A 134 -6.54 16.50 8.61
CA ILE A 134 -7.18 17.32 7.56
C ILE A 134 -8.71 17.23 7.68
N ASN A 135 -9.22 16.03 7.98
CA ASN A 135 -10.65 15.84 8.16
C ASN A 135 -11.20 16.48 9.45
N LEU A 136 -10.42 16.56 10.53
CA LEU A 136 -10.84 17.28 11.74
C LEU A 136 -10.99 18.78 11.48
N ILE A 137 -10.09 19.36 10.67
CA ILE A 137 -10.13 20.78 10.29
C ILE A 137 -11.34 21.06 9.40
N ASN A 138 -11.65 20.20 8.43
CA ASN A 138 -12.80 20.37 7.53
C ASN A 138 -14.17 20.15 8.21
N LEU A 139 -14.20 19.76 9.49
CA LEU A 139 -15.41 19.58 10.30
C LEU A 139 -15.64 20.72 11.31
N LEU A 140 -14.71 21.68 11.37
CA LEU A 140 -14.82 22.93 12.12
C LEU A 140 -15.17 24.08 11.15
#